data_AF-A0A1W6L828-F1
#
_entry.id   AF-A0A1W6L828-F1
#
_cell.length_a   1.000
_cell.length_b   1.000
_cell.length_c   1.000
_cell.angle_alpha   90.00
_cell.angle_beta   90.00
_cell.angle_gamma   90.00
#
_symmetry.space_group_name_H-M   'P 1'
#
loop_
_entity.id
_entity.type
_entity.pdbx_description
1 polymer ?
#
loop_
_entity_poly.entity_id
_entity_poly.type
_entity_poly.pdbx_seq_one_letter_code
_entity_poly.pdbx_strand_id
1 'polypeptide(L)' 'MLRPPARYLVIIDADGARTALLFTETREDAGEFDASSEEVAVMVKGLRPTLSADGAEWDRALAGSSRLDRQAAEVYTLDI' A
#
# COMPACT_ATOMS: atom_id res chain seq x y z
N MET A 1 -1.03 3.52 -23.70
CA MET A 1 -2.18 3.39 -22.78
C MET A 1 -1.81 4.13 -21.51
N LEU A 2 -2.64 5.05 -21.04
CA LEU A 2 -2.43 5.71 -19.74
C LEU A 2 -2.67 4.66 -18.65
N ARG A 3 -1.68 4.41 -17.78
CA ARG A 3 -1.94 3.64 -16.54
C ARG A 3 -2.85 4.52 -15.66
N PRO A 4 -3.90 3.95 -15.03
CA PRO A 4 -4.67 4.68 -14.04
C PRO A 4 -3.73 5.19 -12.94
N PRO A 5 -3.95 6.41 -12.41
CA PRO A 5 -3.12 6.91 -11.32
C PRO A 5 -3.24 6.01 -10.10
N ALA A 6 -2.14 5.88 -9.36
CA ALA A 6 -2.18 5.21 -8.07
C ALA A 6 -3.06 6.03 -7.11
N ARG A 7 -3.93 5.37 -6.36
CA ARG A 7 -4.78 6.01 -5.35
C ARG A 7 -4.41 5.56 -3.94
N TYR A 8 -3.82 4.38 -3.80
CA TYR A 8 -3.45 3.82 -2.51
C TYR A 8 -1.98 3.44 -2.47
N LEU A 9 -1.36 3.65 -1.31
CA LEU A 9 -0.08 3.06 -0.95
C LEU A 9 -0.29 2.23 0.31
N VAL A 10 0.03 0.94 0.25
CA VAL A 10 -0.06 0.02 1.38
C VAL A 10 1.35 -0.33 1.81
N ILE A 11 1.70 -0.01 3.04
CA ILE A 11 2.97 -0.42 3.64
C ILE A 11 2.73 -1.69 4.47
N ILE A 12 3.50 -2.73 4.17
CA ILE A 12 3.46 -4.02 4.87
C ILE A 12 4.86 -4.31 5.42
N ASP A 13 4.93 -4.65 6.70
CA ASP A 13 6.12 -5.22 7.32
C ASP A 13 5.93 -6.74 7.43
N ALA A 14 6.71 -7.49 6.66
CA ALA A 14 6.71 -8.93 6.67
C ALA A 14 8.13 -9.41 6.98
N ASP A 15 8.29 -10.09 8.12
CA ASP A 15 9.57 -10.66 8.57
C ASP A 15 10.75 -9.65 8.60
N GLY A 16 10.46 -8.38 8.90
CA GLY A 16 11.46 -7.31 8.97
C GLY A 16 11.81 -6.68 7.62
N ALA A 17 11.17 -7.11 6.53
CA ALA A 17 11.19 -6.43 5.25
C ALA A 17 9.93 -5.56 5.12
N ARG A 18 10.15 -4.25 4.92
CA ARG A 18 9.07 -3.27 4.81
C ARG A 18 8.90 -2.88 3.34
N THR A 19 7.79 -3.31 2.76
CA THR A 19 7.46 -3.09 1.33
C THR A 19 6.32 -2.11 1.20
N ALA A 20 6.39 -1.20 0.24
CA ALA A 20 5.34 -0.25 -0.08
C ALA A 20 4.72 -0.59 -1.46
N LEU A 21 3.47 -1.04 -1.44
CA LEU A 21 2.72 -1.48 -2.61
C LEU A 21 1.79 -0.36 -3.08
N LEU A 22 1.90 0.05 -4.34
CA LEU A 22 1.01 1.02 -4.96
C LEU A 22 -0.18 0.32 -5.62
N PHE A 23 -1.36 0.89 -5.44
CA PHE A 23 -2.56 0.42 -6.10
C PHE A 23 -3.37 1.55 -6.72
N THR A 24 -4.08 1.25 -7.79
CA THR A 24 -5.09 2.13 -8.40
C THR A 24 -6.34 2.24 -7.50
N GLU A 25 -7.30 3.10 -7.88
CA GLU A 25 -8.59 3.21 -7.21
C GLU A 25 -9.36 1.86 -7.11
N THR A 26 -9.18 0.98 -8.11
CA THR A 26 -9.77 -0.36 -8.17
C THR A 26 -8.93 -1.43 -7.46
N ARG A 27 -7.87 -1.03 -6.73
CA ARG A 27 -6.88 -1.92 -6.08
C ARG A 27 -6.12 -2.83 -7.05
N GLU A 28 -5.90 -2.36 -8.28
CA GLU A 28 -4.99 -3.03 -9.21
C GLU A 28 -3.55 -2.59 -8.91
N ASP A 29 -2.60 -3.53 -9.00
CA ASP A 29 -1.18 -3.26 -8.80
C ASP A 29 -0.69 -2.17 -9.78
N ALA A 30 -0.13 -1.10 -9.21
CA ALA A 30 0.45 0.01 -9.94
C ALA A 30 1.98 0.11 -9.79
N GLY A 31 2.58 -0.68 -8.90
CA GLY A 31 4.02 -0.71 -8.63
C GLY A 31 4.37 -1.07 -7.19
N GLU A 32 5.67 -1.21 -6.93
CA GLU A 32 6.24 -1.55 -5.62
C GLU A 32 7.50 -0.73 -5.37
N PHE A 33 7.70 -0.32 -4.11
CA PHE A 33 8.92 0.33 -3.64
C PHE A 33 9.41 -0.28 -2.32
N ASP A 34 10.68 -0.02 -2.02
CA ASP A 34 11.19 -0.12 -0.64
C ASP A 34 10.48 0.94 0.22
N ALA A 35 9.84 0.52 1.31
CA ALA A 35 9.11 1.42 2.20
C ALA A 35 10.01 2.41 2.96
N SER A 36 11.33 2.18 2.97
CA SER A 36 12.35 3.05 3.56
C SER A 36 12.91 4.07 2.57
N SER A 37 12.45 4.04 1.31
CA SER A 37 12.92 4.96 0.27
C SER A 37 12.45 6.40 0.51
N GLU A 38 13.25 7.36 0.05
CA GLU A 38 12.89 8.79 0.08
C GLU A 38 11.60 9.06 -0.72
N GLU A 39 11.37 8.33 -1.80
CA GLU A 39 10.16 8.42 -2.62
C GLU A 39 8.90 8.12 -1.81
N VAL A 40 8.89 7.04 -1.03
CA VAL A 40 7.77 6.71 -0.14
C VAL A 40 7.60 7.78 0.94
N ALA A 41 8.70 8.27 1.52
CA ALA A 41 8.65 9.33 2.53
C ALA A 41 8.02 10.63 1.99
N VAL A 42 8.25 10.96 0.72
CA VAL A 42 7.61 12.09 0.03
C VAL A 42 6.14 11.81 -0.24
N MET A 43 5.80 10.62 -0.75
CA MET A 43 4.41 10.25 -1.08
C MET A 43 3.47 10.31 0.12
N VAL A 44 3.92 9.86 1.30
CA VAL A 44 3.07 9.82 2.51
C VAL A 44 3.13 11.10 3.34
N LYS A 45 3.90 12.10 2.92
CA LYS A 45 4.15 13.31 3.71
C LYS A 45 2.86 14.08 3.95
N GLY A 46 2.48 14.22 5.22
CA GLY A 46 1.27 14.93 5.64
C GLY A 46 -0.01 14.11 5.52
N LEU A 47 0.07 12.87 5.01
CA LEU A 47 -1.03 11.92 5.01
C LEU A 47 -1.08 11.16 6.34
N ARG A 48 -2.28 10.74 6.73
CA ARG A 48 -2.48 9.84 7.88
C ARG A 48 -2.88 8.47 7.36
N PRO A 49 -2.19 7.39 7.75
CA PRO A 49 -2.59 6.06 7.33
C PRO A 49 -3.88 5.66 8.06
N THR A 50 -4.68 4.85 7.37
CA THR A 50 -5.64 3.96 8.04
C THR A 50 -4.92 2.67 8.40
N LEU A 51 -5.05 2.23 9.64
CA LEU A 51 -4.46 0.96 10.08
C LEU A 51 -5.39 -0.18 9.70
N SER A 52 -4.79 -1.26 9.18
CA SER A 52 -5.43 -2.43 8.59
C SER A 52 -5.82 -2.32 7.12
N ALA A 53 -5.42 -3.36 6.38
CA ALA A 53 -5.85 -3.73 5.04
C ALA A 53 -6.48 -5.13 5.04
N ASP A 54 -7.20 -5.51 6.10
CA ASP A 54 -7.85 -6.82 6.26
C ASP A 54 -9.30 -6.88 5.77
N GLY A 55 -9.82 -5.77 5.22
CA GLY A 55 -11.12 -5.72 4.55
C GLY A 55 -11.16 -6.56 3.26
N ALA A 56 -12.36 -7.02 2.90
CA ALA A 56 -12.58 -7.87 1.72
C ALA A 56 -12.16 -7.20 0.40
N GLU A 57 -12.13 -5.88 0.35
CA GLU A 57 -11.64 -5.10 -0.79
C GLU A 57 -10.15 -5.33 -1.07
N TRP A 58 -9.38 -5.78 -0.09
CA TRP A 58 -7.93 -6.05 -0.21
C TRP A 58 -7.60 -7.52 -0.44
N ASP A 59 -8.56 -8.44 -0.30
CA ASP A 59 -8.29 -9.89 -0.37
C ASP A 59 -7.61 -10.31 -1.67
N ARG A 60 -8.01 -9.74 -2.81
CA ARG A 60 -7.38 -10.03 -4.10
C ARG A 60 -6.03 -9.36 -4.25
N ALA A 61 -5.94 -8.08 -3.88
CA ALA A 61 -4.74 -7.26 -4.09
C ALA A 61 -3.58 -7.71 -3.19
N LEU A 62 -3.89 -8.15 -1.97
CA LEU A 62 -2.92 -8.57 -0.95
C LEU A 62 -2.94 -10.07 -0.70
N ALA A 63 -3.34 -10.87 -1.70
CA ALA A 63 -3.43 -12.33 -1.57
C ALA A 63 -2.08 -13.00 -1.21
N GLY A 64 -0.95 -12.33 -1.46
CA GLY A 64 0.39 -12.77 -1.09
C GLY A 64 0.81 -12.43 0.35
N SER A 65 0.05 -11.59 1.06
CA SER A 65 0.34 -11.18 2.44
C SER A 65 -0.46 -12.01 3.43
N SER A 66 0.12 -12.34 4.58
CA SER A 66 -0.63 -13.05 5.62
C SER A 66 -1.72 -12.14 6.21
N ARG A 67 -2.75 -12.74 6.83
CA ARG A 67 -3.79 -11.95 7.51
C ARG A 67 -3.22 -11.06 8.61
N LEU A 68 -2.19 -11.51 9.32
CA LEU A 68 -1.54 -10.74 10.38
C LEU A 68 -0.89 -9.49 9.79
N ASP A 69 -0.15 -9.65 8.69
CA ASP A 69 0.54 -8.54 8.02
C ASP A 69 -0.47 -7.54 7.47
N ARG A 70 -1.58 -8.04 6.90
CA ARG A 70 -2.68 -7.18 6.44
C ARG A 70 -3.33 -6.40 7.59
N GLN A 71 -3.49 -6.98 8.76
CA GLN A 71 -4.02 -6.27 9.93
C GLN A 71 -3.07 -5.20 10.47
N ALA A 72 -1.76 -5.45 10.37
CA ALA A 72 -0.72 -4.50 10.78
C ALA A 72 -0.41 -3.45 9.70
N ALA A 73 -0.91 -3.62 8.47
CA ALA A 73 -0.59 -2.76 7.34
C ALA A 73 -1.07 -1.31 7.53
N GLU A 74 -0.29 -0.39 6.97
CA GLU A 74 -0.63 1.04 6.91
C GLU A 74 -1.14 1.37 5.50
N VAL A 75 -2.39 1.83 5.39
CA VAL A 75 -3.02 2.20 4.12
C VAL A 75 -3.09 3.72 4.00
N TYR A 76 -2.35 4.28 3.05
CA TYR A 76 -2.41 5.70 2.70
C TYR A 76 -3.27 5.89 1.47
N THR A 77 -4.16 6.89 1.51
CA THR A 77 -4.86 7.38 0.32
C THR A 77 -4.10 8.57 -0.23
N LEU A 78 -3.58 8.44 -1.46
CA LEU A 78 -2.78 9.46 -2.12
C LEU A 78 -3.68 10.53 -2.73
N ASP A 79 -3.36 11.80 -2.49
CA ASP A 79 -3.99 12.97 -3.12
C ASP A 79 -3.19 13.37 -4.37
N ILE A 80 -3.13 12.44 -5.33
CA ILE A 80 -2.54 12.65 -6.66
C ILE A 80 -3.61 12.71 -7.76
#